data_AF-H0T0G2-F1
#
_entry.id   AF-H0T0G2-F1
#
_cell.length_a   1.000
_cell.length_b   1.000
_cell.length_c   1.000
_cell.angle_alpha   90.00
_cell.angle_beta   90.00
_cell.angle_gamma   90.00
#
_symmetry.space_group_name_H-M   'P 1'
#
loop_
_entity.id
_entity.type
_entity.pdbx_description
1 polymer ?
#
loop_
_entity_poly.entity_id
_entity_poly.type
_entity_poly.pdbx_seq_one_letter_code
_entity_poly.pdbx_strand_id
1 'polypeptide(L)' 'MLIEFPHAGRSRSELRPGLRSIPVGAQVVFYRVAKKGPQIVRVIDARQDIVAIFADVDPKAK' A
#
# COMPACT_ATOMS: atom_id res chain seq x y z
N MET A 1 -1.49 16.67 0.11
CA MET A 1 -0.37 15.78 0.50
C MET A 1 -0.06 14.67 -0.50
N LEU A 2 -0.89 13.62 -0.68
CA LEU A 2 -0.51 12.45 -1.50
C LEU A 2 -0.38 12.75 -3.00
N ILE A 3 -1.19 13.69 -3.53
CA ILE A 3 -1.10 14.15 -4.92
C ILE A 3 0.19 14.95 -5.15
N GLU A 4 0.54 15.83 -4.20
CA GLU A 4 1.70 16.71 -4.28
C GLU A 4 3.02 15.98 -4.01
N PHE A 5 3.00 15.03 -3.07
CA PHE A 5 4.16 14.24 -2.65
C PHE A 5 3.84 12.73 -2.71
N PRO A 6 3.64 12.16 -3.91
CA PRO A 6 3.29 10.76 -4.09
C PRO A 6 4.37 9.81 -3.54
N HIS A 7 5.60 10.29 -3.42
CA HIS A 7 6.72 9.52 -2.88
C HIS A 7 6.96 9.70 -1.36
N ALA A 8 6.07 10.38 -0.63
CA ALA A 8 6.22 10.58 0.83
C ALA A 8 5.95 9.32 1.68
N GLY A 9 5.13 8.38 1.21
CA GLY A 9 4.87 7.13 1.93
C GLY A 9 6.10 6.21 2.03
N ARG A 10 6.09 5.28 2.98
CA ARG A 10 7.12 4.24 3.10
C ARG A 10 7.02 3.25 1.94
N SER A 11 8.14 2.90 1.32
CA SER A 11 8.17 1.79 0.34
C SER A 11 7.80 0.48 1.05
N ARG A 12 6.90 -0.29 0.42
CA ARG A 12 6.44 -1.61 0.84
C ARG A 12 6.74 -2.66 -0.22
N SER A 13 7.88 -2.50 -0.89
CA SER A 13 8.31 -3.40 -1.97
C SER A 13 8.56 -4.83 -1.47
N GLU A 14 8.78 -5.02 -0.17
CA GLU A 14 8.83 -6.32 0.51
C GLU A 14 7.50 -7.06 0.49
N LEU A 15 6.38 -6.36 0.38
CA LEU A 15 5.05 -6.97 0.24
C LEU A 15 4.70 -7.14 -1.24
N ARG A 16 4.88 -6.07 -2.03
CA ARG A 16 4.65 -6.07 -3.49
C ARG A 16 5.49 -4.99 -4.18
N PRO A 17 6.10 -5.27 -5.36
CA PRO A 17 6.87 -4.28 -6.10
C PRO A 17 6.10 -2.98 -6.34
N GLY A 18 6.71 -1.84 -5.99
CA GLY A 18 6.13 -0.51 -6.19
C GLY A 18 5.00 -0.12 -5.24
N LEU A 19 4.66 -0.97 -4.26
CA LEU A 19 3.70 -0.65 -3.22
C LEU A 19 4.30 0.34 -2.22
N ARG A 20 3.46 1.24 -1.71
CA ARG A 20 3.82 2.25 -0.71
C ARG A 20 2.72 2.32 0.35
N SER A 21 3.06 2.72 1.57
CA SER A 21 2.11 2.85 2.67
C SER A 21 2.26 4.17 3.41
N ILE A 22 1.15 4.73 3.88
CA ILE A 22 1.12 5.86 4.81
C ILE A 22 0.12 5.59 5.95
N PRO A 23 0.51 5.80 7.22
CA PRO A 23 -0.43 5.71 8.33
C PRO A 23 -1.36 6.93 8.35
N VAL A 24 -2.65 6.69 8.59
CA VAL A 24 -3.69 7.71 8.74
C VAL A 24 -4.56 7.32 9.93
N GLY A 25 -4.25 7.88 11.11
CA GLY A 25 -4.88 7.49 12.37
C GLY A 25 -4.66 6.00 12.68
N ALA A 26 -5.75 5.26 12.92
CA ALA A 26 -5.71 3.81 13.18
C ALA A 26 -5.61 2.96 11.91
N GLN A 27 -5.55 3.57 10.73
CA GLN A 27 -5.52 2.87 9.45
C GLN A 27 -4.17 3.06 8.76
N VAL A 28 -3.83 2.11 7.87
CA VAL A 28 -2.71 2.20 6.95
C VAL A 28 -3.25 2.16 5.53
N VAL A 29 -2.99 3.23 4.78
CA VAL A 29 -3.37 3.33 3.37
C VAL A 29 -2.22 2.81 2.52
N PHE A 30 -2.47 1.75 1.76
CA PHE A 30 -1.56 1.19 0.78
C PHE A 30 -1.90 1.72 -0.61
N TYR A 31 -0.90 2.19 -1.33
CA TYR A 31 -1.07 2.82 -2.63
C TYR A 31 0.14 2.57 -3.54
N ARG A 32 -0.02 2.83 -4.84
CA ARG A 32 1.07 2.86 -5.83
C ARG A 32 1.09 4.21 -6.53
N VAL A 33 2.26 4.62 -7.02
CA VAL A 33 2.37 5.85 -7.84
C VAL A 33 2.13 5.48 -9.30
N ALA A 34 1.09 6.05 -9.92
CA ALA A 34 0.77 5.87 -11.33
C ALA A 34 0.89 7.20 -12.09
N LYS A 35 0.83 7.15 -13.43
CA LYS A 35 0.97 8.34 -14.29
C LYS A 35 -0.02 9.46 -13.96
N LYS A 36 -1.23 9.12 -13.49
CA LYS A 36 -2.30 10.08 -13.14
C LYS A 36 -2.29 10.46 -11.65
N GLY A 37 -1.27 10.04 -10.89
CA GLY A 37 -1.18 10.23 -9.45
C GLY A 37 -1.28 8.93 -8.64
N PRO A 38 -1.34 9.03 -7.31
CA PRO A 38 -1.46 7.88 -6.42
C PRO A 38 -2.75 7.09 -6.67
N GLN A 39 -2.64 5.76 -6.72
CA GLN A 39 -3.78 4.85 -6.74
C GLN A 39 -3.82 4.06 -5.44
N ILE A 40 -4.91 4.19 -4.69
CA ILE A 40 -5.15 3.41 -3.48
C ILE A 40 -5.38 1.96 -3.88
N VAL A 41 -4.60 1.06 -3.27
CA VAL A 41 -4.68 -0.38 -3.46
C VAL A 41 -5.55 -1.00 -2.38
N ARG A 42 -5.34 -0.61 -1.11
CA ARG A 42 -6.09 -1.12 0.04
C ARG A 42 -5.96 -0.18 1.24
N VAL A 43 -6.97 -0.15 2.09
CA VAL A 43 -6.92 0.46 3.42
C VAL A 43 -7.08 -0.65 4.45
N ILE A 44 -6.19 -0.72 5.42
CA ILE A 44 -6.13 -1.80 6.42
C ILE A 44 -6.11 -1.15 7.81
N ASP A 45 -6.81 -1.72 8.79
CA ASP A 45 -6.65 -1.29 10.18
C ASP A 45 -5.25 -1.72 10.69
N ALA A 46 -4.53 -0.81 11.32
CA ALA A 46 -3.14 -1.03 11.75
C ALA A 46 -2.97 -2.19 12.75
N ARG A 47 -4.07 -2.65 13.37
CA ARG A 47 -4.11 -3.80 14.28
C ARG A 47 -4.21 -5.14 13.55
N GLN A 48 -4.51 -5.14 12.26
CA GLN A 48 -4.61 -6.37 11.47
C GLN A 48 -3.24 -6.83 10.98
N ASP A 49 -3.11 -8.14 10.75
CA ASP A 49 -1.90 -8.72 10.16
C ASP A 49 -1.80 -8.33 8.67
N ILE A 50 -1.02 -7.29 8.40
CA ILE A 50 -0.75 -6.78 7.06
C ILE A 50 -0.12 -7.87 6.17
N VAL A 51 0.79 -8.69 6.72
CA VAL A 51 1.52 -9.69 5.93
C VAL A 51 0.55 -10.76 5.45
N ALA A 52 -0.29 -11.29 6.35
CA ALA A 52 -1.32 -12.26 6.01
C ALA A 52 -2.29 -11.72 4.94
N ILE A 53 -2.71 -10.45 5.06
CA ILE A 53 -3.64 -9.81 4.12
C ILE A 53 -3.05 -9.66 2.71
N PHE A 54 -1.74 -9.45 2.59
CA PHE A 54 -1.07 -9.34 1.29
C PHE A 54 -0.61 -10.70 0.72
N ALA A 55 -0.42 -11.70 1.57
CA ALA A 55 -0.11 -13.08 1.19
C ALA A 55 -1.30 -13.78 0.50
N ASP A 56 -2.53 -13.52 0.95
CA ASP A 56 -3.75 -14.13 0.39
C ASP A 56 -4.09 -13.65 -1.03
N VAL A 57 -3.58 -12.47 -1.43
CA VAL A 57 -3.95 -11.82 -2.70
C VAL A 57 -2.93 -12.11 -3.81
N ASP A 58 -2.14 -13.18 -3.72
CA ASP A 58 -1.28 -13.64 -4.83
C ASP A 58 -1.83 -14.91 -5.52
N PRO A 59 -2.78 -14.77 -6.47
CA PRO A 59 -3.20 -15.87 -7.32
C PRO A 59 -2.32 -16.07 -8.56
N LYS A 60 -1.09 -15.51 -8.64
CA LYS A 60 -0.20 -15.69 -9.80
C LYS A 60 1.18 -16.22 -9.44
N ALA A 61 1.16 -17.43 -8.89
CA ALA A 61 2.07 -18.50 -9.30
C ALA A 61 1.25 -19.62 -9.99
N LYS A 62 0.65 -19.32 -11.15
CA LYS A 62 0.21 -20.33 -12.12
C LYS A 62 0.20 -19.74 -13.52
#